data_AF-K1UED2-F1
#
_entry.id   AF-K1UED2-F1
#
_cell.length_a   1.000
_cell.length_b   1.000
_cell.length_c   1.000
_cell.angle_alpha   90.00
_cell.angle_beta   90.00
_cell.angle_gamma   90.00
#
_symmetry.space_group_name_H-M   'P 1'
#
loop_
_entity.id
_entity.type
_entity.pdbx_description
1 polymer ?
#
loop_
_entity_poly.entity_id
_entity_poly.type
_entity_poly.pdbx_seq_one_letter_code
_entity_poly.pdbx_strand_id
1 'polypeptide(L)'
;MCGAAPIPTRPFDCSGFVSCVLTNSGLVNTGRLGAQGLYNVCTPVSKANAQPGDLIFFVGTYDTPGVSHVGIYVGDGVMIH
;
A
#
# COMPACT_ATOMS: atom_id res chain seq x y z
N MET A 1 1.02 26.84 -7.06
CA MET A 1 1.67 25.89 -7.99
C MET A 1 1.66 24.52 -7.32
N CYS A 2 0.69 23.65 -7.63
CA CYS A 2 0.70 22.28 -7.10
C CYS A 2 1.68 21.49 -7.96
N GLY A 3 2.89 21.25 -7.45
CA GLY A 3 3.92 20.50 -8.18
C GLY A 3 3.59 19.02 -8.10
N ALA A 4 3.19 18.43 -9.23
CA ALA A 4 3.07 16.98 -9.33
C ALA A 4 4.46 16.36 -9.08
N ALA A 5 4.58 15.50 -8.08
CA ALA A 5 5.78 14.71 -7.89
C ALA A 5 6.03 13.87 -9.16
N PRO A 6 7.29 13.73 -9.62
CA PRO A 6 7.58 12.98 -10.84
C PRO A 6 7.10 11.54 -10.71
N ILE A 7 6.21 11.11 -11.61
CA ILE A 7 5.75 9.72 -11.72
C ILE A 7 6.97 8.88 -12.13
N PRO A 8 7.32 7.80 -11.41
CA PRO A 8 8.53 7.04 -11.70
C PRO A 8 8.50 6.45 -13.12
N THR A 9 9.65 6.48 -13.79
CA THR A 9 9.88 5.88 -15.11
C THR A 9 10.07 4.36 -15.07
N ARG A 10 9.99 3.74 -13.88
CA ARG A 10 10.08 2.29 -13.66
C ARG A 10 8.71 1.74 -13.25
N PRO A 11 8.33 0.53 -13.69
CA PRO A 11 7.07 -0.09 -13.30
C PRO A 11 7.00 -0.28 -11.79
N PHE A 12 5.80 -0.08 -11.24
CA PHE A 12 5.52 -0.30 -9.82
C PHE A 12 5.53 -1.79 -9.49
N ASP A 13 6.05 -2.12 -8.31
CA ASP A 13 5.66 -3.31 -7.55
C ASP A 13 4.60 -2.94 -6.50
N CYS A 14 4.00 -3.93 -5.84
CA CYS A 14 2.86 -3.73 -4.92
C CYS A 14 3.07 -2.57 -3.93
N SER A 15 4.18 -2.59 -3.20
CA SER A 15 4.45 -1.58 -2.18
C SER A 15 4.90 -0.25 -2.77
N GLY A 16 5.51 -0.27 -3.97
CA GLY A 16 5.84 0.95 -4.72
C GLY A 16 4.59 1.72 -5.16
N PHE A 17 3.59 1.01 -5.68
CA PHE A 17 2.31 1.60 -6.04
C PHE A 17 1.63 2.24 -4.82
N VAL A 18 1.53 1.49 -3.71
CA VAL A 18 0.92 1.99 -2.47
C VAL A 18 1.66 3.22 -1.92
N SER A 19 2.98 3.17 -1.79
CA SER A 19 3.77 4.33 -1.30
C SER A 19 3.61 5.56 -2.20
N CYS A 20 3.50 5.37 -3.51
CA CYS A 20 3.26 6.46 -4.46
C CYS A 20 1.88 7.10 -4.25
N VAL A 21 0.83 6.28 -4.11
CA VAL A 21 -0.54 6.76 -3.86
C VAL A 21 -0.62 7.51 -2.53
N LEU A 22 -0.05 6.95 -1.44
CA LEU A 22 -0.05 7.58 -0.12
C LEU A 22 0.67 8.93 -0.11
N THR A 23 1.79 9.03 -0.82
CA THR A 23 2.58 10.26 -0.90
C THR A 23 1.86 11.31 -1.75
N ASN A 24 1.34 10.91 -2.92
CA ASN A 24 0.70 11.83 -3.86
C ASN A 24 -0.71 12.27 -3.45
N SER A 25 -1.39 11.49 -2.60
CA SER A 25 -2.65 11.91 -1.96
C SER A 25 -2.43 12.94 -0.84
N GLY A 26 -1.18 13.11 -0.38
CA GLY A 26 -0.84 13.96 0.76
C GLY A 26 -1.17 13.34 2.12
N LEU A 27 -1.56 12.05 2.17
CA LEU A 27 -1.94 11.39 3.42
C LEU A 27 -0.72 11.13 4.31
N VAL A 28 0.31 10.50 3.76
CA VAL A 28 1.54 10.18 4.48
C VAL A 28 2.67 9.90 3.49
N ASN A 29 3.86 10.44 3.77
CA ASN A 29 5.07 10.06 3.05
C ASN A 29 5.80 8.96 3.82
N THR A 30 5.59 7.71 3.41
CA THR A 30 6.27 6.54 4.00
C THR A 30 7.72 6.39 3.54
N GLY A 31 8.17 7.22 2.59
CA GLY A 31 9.31 6.88 1.73
C GLY A 31 9.03 5.59 0.95
N ARG A 32 10.11 4.88 0.58
CA ARG A 32 10.01 3.59 -0.11
C ARG A 32 10.11 2.45 0.91
N LEU A 33 9.00 1.74 1.13
CA LEU A 33 8.95 0.54 1.96
C LEU A 33 8.57 -0.70 1.14
N GLY A 34 8.95 -1.88 1.63
CA GLY A 34 8.40 -3.17 1.19
C GLY A 34 7.02 -3.42 1.83
N ALA A 35 6.32 -4.49 1.40
CA ALA A 35 5.01 -4.83 1.95
C ALA A 35 5.04 -5.05 3.49
N GLN A 36 6.05 -5.77 3.99
CA GLN A 36 6.28 -5.91 5.44
C GLN A 36 6.59 -4.58 6.15
N GLY A 37 7.32 -3.67 5.49
CA GLY A 37 7.64 -2.36 6.04
C GLY A 37 6.39 -1.50 6.24
N LEU A 38 5.50 -1.50 5.24
CA LEU A 38 4.19 -0.85 5.33
C LEU A 38 3.32 -1.47 6.43
N TYR A 39 3.27 -2.80 6.52
CA TYR A 39 2.55 -3.49 7.58
C TYR A 39 3.00 -3.06 8.98
N ASN A 40 4.32 -2.92 9.19
CA ASN A 40 4.88 -2.55 10.50
C ASN A 40 4.55 -1.12 10.96
N VAL A 41 4.17 -0.23 10.03
CA VAL A 41 3.82 1.16 10.35
C VAL A 41 2.30 1.41 10.34
N CYS A 42 1.51 0.41 9.98
CA CYS A 42 0.06 0.47 9.99
C CYS A 42 -0.53 0.11 11.36
N THR A 43 -1.69 0.66 11.66
CA THR A 43 -2.51 0.22 12.79
C THR A 43 -3.45 -0.90 12.31
N PRO A 44 -3.47 -2.08 12.95
CA PRO A 44 -4.37 -3.16 12.56
C PRO A 44 -5.84 -2.77 12.69
N VAL A 45 -6.62 -3.04 11.63
CA VAL A 45 -8.08 -2.87 11.60
C VAL A 45 -8.71 -4.25 11.39
N SER A 46 -9.83 -4.52 12.07
CA SER A 46 -10.57 -5.77 11.86
C SER A 46 -11.21 -5.78 10.48
N LYS A 47 -11.40 -6.96 9.89
CA LYS A 47 -11.99 -7.09 8.54
C LYS A 47 -13.41 -6.48 8.45
N ALA A 48 -14.16 -6.51 9.55
CA ALA A 48 -15.50 -5.93 9.64
C ALA A 48 -15.48 -4.38 9.70
N ASN A 49 -14.36 -3.80 10.12
CA ASN A 49 -14.18 -2.35 10.22
C ASN A 49 -13.34 -1.78 9.08
N ALA A 50 -12.90 -2.60 8.13
CA ALA A 50 -12.10 -2.16 7.00
C ALA A 50 -12.89 -1.18 6.13
N GLN A 51 -12.26 -0.04 5.79
CA GLN A 51 -12.84 1.02 4.99
C GLN A 51 -12.02 1.26 3.72
N PRO A 52 -12.64 1.74 2.62
CA PRO A 52 -11.90 2.15 1.44
C PRO A 52 -10.75 3.11 1.80
N GLY A 53 -9.53 2.78 1.35
CA GLY A 53 -8.29 3.47 1.71
C GLY A 53 -7.41 2.72 2.73
N ASP A 54 -7.97 1.75 3.46
CA ASP A 54 -7.16 0.84 4.29
C ASP A 54 -6.25 -0.04 3.45
N LEU A 55 -5.09 -0.41 4.00
CA LEU A 55 -4.19 -1.35 3.35
C LEU A 55 -4.54 -2.79 3.70
N ILE A 56 -4.59 -3.66 2.69
CA ILE A 56 -4.77 -5.10 2.85
C ILE A 56 -3.45 -5.78 2.57
N PHE A 57 -3.06 -6.70 3.44
CA PHE A 57 -1.80 -7.42 3.38
C PHE A 57 -2.02 -8.92 3.18
N PHE A 58 -1.15 -9.55 2.39
CA PHE A 58 -1.16 -10.99 2.14
C PHE A 58 0.21 -11.61 2.45
N VAL A 59 0.19 -12.90 2.75
CA VAL A 59 1.36 -13.74 2.99
C VAL A 59 1.37 -14.89 1.98
N GLY A 60 2.56 -15.42 1.65
CA GLY A 60 2.69 -16.60 0.78
C GLY A 60 2.36 -16.38 -0.70
N THR A 61 2.36 -15.14 -1.19
CA THR A 61 2.18 -14.84 -2.63
C THR A 61 3.46 -15.04 -3.45
N TYR A 62 4.61 -15.08 -2.79
CA TYR A 62 5.91 -15.52 -3.30
C TYR A 62 6.81 -15.91 -2.12
N ASP A 63 7.98 -16.50 -2.40
CA ASP A 63 8.92 -16.96 -1.36
C ASP A 63 9.59 -15.78 -0.64
N THR A 64 9.04 -15.42 0.51
CA THR A 64 9.58 -14.41 1.44
C THR A 64 9.04 -14.67 2.84
N PRO A 65 9.81 -14.37 3.90
CA PRO A 65 9.26 -14.34 5.25
C PRO A 65 8.25 -13.19 5.40
N GLY A 66 7.16 -13.44 6.12
CA GLY A 66 6.17 -12.43 6.49
C GLY A 66 5.24 -12.00 5.36
N VAL A 67 4.89 -10.71 5.36
CA VAL A 67 3.99 -10.09 4.37
C VAL A 67 4.67 -10.01 3.02
N SER A 68 4.06 -10.68 2.05
CA SER A 68 4.53 -10.78 0.67
C SER A 68 3.77 -9.86 -0.28
N HIS A 69 2.63 -9.29 0.11
CA HIS A 69 1.85 -8.44 -0.79
C HIS A 69 1.05 -7.38 -0.06
N VAL A 70 0.76 -6.30 -0.76
CA VAL A 70 -0.08 -5.20 -0.26
C VAL A 70 -0.92 -4.60 -1.39
N GLY A 71 -2.14 -4.20 -1.06
CA GLY A 71 -3.03 -3.43 -1.93
C GLY A 71 -3.85 -2.43 -1.11
N ILE A 72 -4.57 -1.55 -1.81
CA ILE A 72 -5.47 -0.56 -1.21
C ILE A 72 -6.89 -1.10 -1.32
N TYR A 73 -7.58 -1.24 -0.19
CA TYR A 73 -8.97 -1.66 -0.15
C TYR A 73 -9.86 -0.59 -0.78
N VAL A 74 -10.82 -1.00 -1.61
CA VAL A 74 -11.76 -0.08 -2.27
C VAL A 74 -13.23 -0.41 -1.97
N GLY A 75 -13.50 -1.30 -1.00
CA GLY A 75 -14.85 -1.74 -0.65
C GLY A 75 -15.23 -3.09 -1.28
N ASP A 76 -16.31 -3.68 -0.80
CA ASP A 76 -16.95 -4.89 -1.37
C ASP A 76 -16.00 -6.08 -1.60
N GLY A 77 -14.99 -6.23 -0.74
CA GLY A 77 -13.99 -7.30 -0.88
C GLY A 77 -13.00 -7.09 -2.04
N VAL A 78 -12.97 -5.92 -2.66
CA VAL A 78 -12.11 -5.57 -3.79
C VAL A 78 -10.94 -4.70 -3.33
N MET A 79 -9.79 -4.86 -3.99
CA MET A 79 -8.62 -4.02 -3.80
C MET A 79 -8.02 -3.61 -5.14
N ILE A 80 -7.23 -2.53 -5.12
CA ILE A 80 -6.33 -2.14 -6.21
C ILE A 80 -4.87 -2.37 -5.78
N HIS A 81 -4.06 -2.88 -6.70
CA HIS A 81 -2.70 -3.35 -6.45
C HIS A 81 -1.86 -3.21 -7.72
#